data_AF-A0A182U7F5-F1
#
_entry.id   AF-A0A182U7F5-F1
#
_cell.length_a   1.000
_cell.length_b   1.000
_cell.length_c   1.000
_cell.angle_alpha   90.00
_cell.angle_beta   90.00
_cell.angle_gamma   90.00
#
_symmetry.space_group_name_H-M   'P 1'
#
loop_
_entity.id
_entity.type
_entity.pdbx_description
1 polymer ?
#
loop_
_entity_poly.entity_id
_entity_poly.type
_entity_poly.pdbx_seq_one_letter_code
_entity_poly.pdbx_strand_id
1 'polypeptide(L)'
;MATIQCTLAPFISGSSSEKIPFVFLPHRGQIVHPSREIGFPGVKMPMCAVSAAQYLTTNGWAELRNPIDTDVPFRLFRDEGRIYLQWLGEPELRQRMQGRLVLVHLMCRDMTPRLLLEESRAALHQDDMQMPNQNIFTPCIAFRVVGTPIKYVTSKCFVALLLCLYLV
;
A
#
# COMPACT_ATOMS: atom_id res chain seq x y z
N MET A 1 3.38 23.41 3.56
CA MET A 1 2.70 22.09 3.53
C MET A 1 3.21 21.37 2.29
N ALA A 2 4.18 20.47 2.44
CA ALA A 2 4.84 19.83 1.30
C ALA A 2 3.85 18.90 0.60
N THR A 3 3.50 19.20 -0.65
CA THR A 3 2.83 18.24 -1.52
C THR A 3 3.85 17.16 -1.88
N ILE A 4 3.86 16.04 -1.17
CA ILE A 4 4.67 14.89 -1.56
C ILE A 4 3.99 14.29 -2.80
N GLN A 5 4.43 14.74 -3.98
CA GLN A 5 4.10 14.10 -5.24
C GLN A 5 4.91 12.82 -5.35
N CYS A 6 4.24 11.68 -5.32
CA CYS A 6 4.83 10.36 -5.47
C CYS A 6 4.16 9.60 -6.61
N THR A 7 4.90 8.73 -7.29
CA THR A 7 4.37 7.88 -8.36
C THR A 7 3.53 6.76 -7.77
N LEU A 8 2.28 6.60 -8.22
CA LEU A 8 1.39 5.55 -7.71
C LEU A 8 1.83 4.16 -8.20
N ALA A 9 2.16 3.29 -7.24
CA ALA A 9 2.34 1.86 -7.42
C ALA A 9 0.96 1.18 -7.54
N PRO A 10 0.69 0.42 -8.61
CA PRO A 10 -0.60 -0.24 -8.81
C PRO A 10 -0.73 -1.52 -7.97
N PHE A 11 -1.98 -1.86 -7.67
CA PHE A 11 -2.38 -3.22 -7.31
C PHE A 11 -2.52 -4.04 -8.60
N ILE A 12 -1.82 -5.17 -8.70
CA ILE A 12 -1.81 -6.02 -9.90
C ILE A 12 -2.31 -7.43 -9.60
N SER A 13 -2.98 -8.03 -10.58
CA SER A 13 -3.37 -9.44 -10.59
C SER A 13 -3.54 -9.92 -12.02
N GLY A 14 -2.70 -10.87 -12.45
CA GLY A 14 -2.71 -11.38 -13.82
C GLY A 14 -2.51 -10.24 -14.83
N SER A 15 -3.47 -10.04 -15.72
CA SER A 15 -3.47 -8.94 -16.71
C SER A 15 -4.10 -7.63 -16.20
N SER A 16 -4.68 -7.62 -15.00
CA SER A 16 -5.35 -6.45 -14.42
C SER A 16 -4.39 -5.61 -13.56
N SER A 17 -4.51 -4.29 -13.66
CA SER A 17 -3.73 -3.33 -12.87
C SER A 17 -4.61 -2.14 -12.49
N GLU A 18 -4.70 -1.85 -11.19
CA GLU A 18 -5.52 -0.76 -10.66
C GLU A 18 -4.73 0.09 -9.65
N LYS A 19 -4.72 1.41 -9.84
CA LYS A 19 -3.95 2.33 -8.99
C LYS A 19 -4.66 2.73 -7.69
N ILE A 20 -5.99 2.77 -7.69
CA ILE A 20 -6.79 3.22 -6.54
C ILE A 20 -8.04 2.32 -6.39
N PRO A 21 -7.87 1.05 -6.00
CA PRO A 21 -9.00 0.15 -5.78
C PRO A 21 -9.84 0.54 -4.58
N PHE A 22 -11.08 0.06 -4.56
CA PHE A 22 -11.89 0.00 -3.34
C PHE A 22 -11.52 -1.25 -2.53
N VAL A 23 -11.26 -1.07 -1.24
CA VAL A 23 -10.87 -2.15 -0.32
C VAL A 23 -11.66 -2.09 0.97
N PHE A 24 -11.87 -3.25 1.60
CA PHE A 24 -12.28 -3.31 2.98
C PHE A 24 -11.02 -3.43 3.85
N LEU A 25 -10.81 -2.51 4.77
CA LEU A 25 -9.70 -2.66 5.71
C LEU A 25 -9.93 -3.92 6.57
N PRO A 26 -8.95 -4.83 6.63
CA PRO A 26 -9.12 -6.10 7.31
C PRO A 26 -8.80 -5.96 8.80
N HIS A 27 -8.76 -7.06 9.55
CA HIS A 27 -8.28 -7.04 10.93
C HIS A 27 -6.76 -6.81 10.98
N ARG A 28 -6.26 -6.38 12.15
CA ARG A 28 -4.81 -6.19 12.38
C ARG A 28 -4.06 -7.46 11.99
N GLY A 29 -2.98 -7.31 11.23
CA GLY A 29 -2.13 -8.39 10.73
C GLY A 29 -2.57 -9.00 9.40
N GLN A 30 -3.71 -8.59 8.83
CA GLN A 30 -4.21 -9.14 7.55
C GLN A 30 -3.83 -8.26 6.35
N ILE A 31 -3.91 -8.85 5.15
CA ILE A 31 -3.59 -8.18 3.88
C ILE A 31 -4.77 -7.32 3.42
N VAL A 32 -4.49 -6.05 3.05
CA VAL A 32 -5.48 -5.06 2.61
C VAL A 32 -6.21 -5.47 1.33
N HIS A 33 -5.50 -6.12 0.40
CA HIS A 33 -6.07 -6.66 -0.83
C HIS A 33 -5.47 -8.05 -1.13
N PRO A 34 -6.00 -9.14 -0.55
CA PRO A 34 -5.36 -10.46 -0.59
C PRO A 34 -5.13 -11.04 -2.00
N SER A 35 -5.98 -10.66 -2.97
CA SER A 35 -5.88 -11.14 -4.35
C SER A 35 -5.03 -10.25 -5.27
N ARG A 36 -4.39 -9.18 -4.75
CA ARG A 36 -3.56 -8.29 -5.57
C ARG A 36 -2.28 -7.89 -4.87
N GLU A 37 -1.18 -8.07 -5.56
CA GLU A 37 0.14 -7.64 -5.12
C GLU A 37 0.42 -6.18 -5.54
N ILE A 38 1.45 -5.58 -4.95
CA ILE A 38 1.94 -4.25 -5.27
C ILE A 38 2.98 -4.36 -6.38
N GLY A 39 2.69 -3.76 -7.53
CA GLY A 39 3.60 -3.72 -8.67
C GLY A 39 4.57 -2.54 -8.63
N PHE A 40 5.80 -2.76 -9.08
CA PHE A 40 6.82 -1.73 -9.29
C PHE A 40 7.29 -1.76 -10.76
N PRO A 41 6.57 -1.08 -11.68
CA PRO A 41 6.90 -1.14 -13.10
C PRO A 41 8.33 -0.72 -13.39
N GLY A 42 9.04 -1.52 -14.18
CA GLY A 42 10.45 -1.25 -14.55
C GLY A 42 11.48 -1.62 -13.47
N VAL A 43 11.05 -2.16 -12.32
CA VAL A 43 11.95 -2.55 -11.22
C VAL A 43 11.82 -4.05 -10.97
N LYS A 44 12.89 -4.82 -11.24
CA LYS A 44 12.85 -6.28 -11.07
C LYS A 44 13.00 -6.71 -9.62
N MET A 45 13.87 -6.02 -8.86
CA MET A 45 14.18 -6.39 -7.46
C MET A 45 14.00 -5.21 -6.51
N PRO A 46 12.75 -4.78 -6.24
CA PRO A 46 12.46 -3.67 -5.35
C PRO A 46 12.62 -4.07 -3.88
N MET A 47 13.48 -3.37 -3.14
CA MET A 47 13.54 -3.38 -1.67
C MET A 47 12.85 -2.12 -1.15
N CYS A 48 11.63 -2.28 -0.64
CA CYS A 48 10.79 -1.18 -0.18
C CYS A 48 10.42 -1.30 1.30
N ALA A 49 10.23 -0.16 1.95
CA ALA A 49 9.64 -0.03 3.27
C ALA A 49 8.57 1.07 3.28
N VAL A 50 7.58 0.95 4.18
CA VAL A 50 6.59 2.01 4.42
C VAL A 50 7.27 3.13 5.21
N SER A 51 7.15 4.37 4.75
CA SER A 51 7.73 5.55 5.41
C SER A 51 6.67 6.44 6.08
N ALA A 52 5.49 6.57 5.48
CA ALA A 52 4.39 7.37 6.03
C ALA A 52 3.05 6.90 5.51
N ALA A 53 1.96 7.30 6.16
CA ALA A 53 0.61 7.15 5.62
C ALA A 53 -0.22 8.39 5.91
N GLN A 54 -1.16 8.67 5.01
CA GLN A 54 -2.06 9.81 5.08
C GLN A 54 -3.46 9.40 4.61
N TYR A 55 -4.46 10.14 5.03
CA TYR A 55 -5.84 9.99 4.55
C TYR A 55 -6.45 11.34 4.21
N LEU A 56 -7.33 11.35 3.21
CA LEU A 56 -7.99 12.57 2.76
C LEU A 56 -9.17 12.93 3.65
N THR A 57 -9.14 14.14 4.20
CA THR A 57 -10.23 14.77 4.96
C THR A 57 -10.84 15.92 4.17
N THR A 58 -11.91 16.53 4.70
CA THR A 58 -12.48 17.77 4.13
C THR A 58 -11.50 18.93 4.15
N ASN A 59 -10.54 18.92 5.08
CA ASN A 59 -9.53 19.96 5.26
C ASN A 59 -8.20 19.62 4.55
N GLY A 60 -8.20 18.59 3.69
CA GLY A 60 -7.02 18.08 3.01
C GLY A 60 -6.42 16.83 3.66
N TRP A 61 -5.16 16.56 3.36
CA TRP A 61 -4.46 15.35 3.83
C TRP A 61 -4.12 15.44 5.32
N ALA A 62 -4.53 14.43 6.08
CA ALA A 62 -4.17 14.23 7.48
C ALA A 62 -3.26 13.01 7.63
N GLU A 63 -2.36 13.04 8.60
CA GLU A 63 -1.46 11.93 8.86
C GLU A 63 -2.20 10.75 9.49
N LEU A 64 -1.86 9.54 9.04
CA LEU A 64 -2.43 8.30 9.52
C LEU A 64 -1.42 7.56 10.40
N ARG A 65 -1.63 7.61 11.71
CA ARG A 65 -0.81 6.94 12.72
C ARG A 65 -1.68 6.21 13.74
N ASN A 66 -1.10 5.18 14.35
CA ASN A 66 -1.67 4.55 15.51
C ASN A 66 -1.72 5.53 16.70
N PRO A 67 -2.79 5.52 17.51
CA PRO A 67 -2.94 6.45 18.63
C PRO A 67 -2.02 6.16 19.81
N ILE A 68 -1.52 4.92 19.96
CA ILE A 68 -0.75 4.49 21.13
C ILE A 68 0.76 4.66 20.89
N ASP A 69 1.29 4.02 19.85
CA ASP A 69 2.73 3.98 19.56
C ASP A 69 3.18 5.01 18.51
N THR A 70 2.24 5.73 17.88
CA THR A 70 2.47 6.68 16.77
C THR A 70 3.07 6.06 15.52
N ASP A 71 3.11 4.73 15.41
CA ASP A 71 3.62 4.04 14.24
C ASP A 71 2.65 4.15 13.06
N VAL A 72 3.19 3.98 11.85
CA VAL A 72 2.41 3.91 10.62
C VAL A 72 1.67 2.56 10.58
N PRO A 73 0.33 2.52 10.43
CA PRO A 73 -0.46 1.29 10.57
C PRO A 73 -0.40 0.39 9.32
N PHE A 74 0.73 0.34 8.62
CA PHE A 74 0.94 -0.47 7.43
C PHE A 74 2.33 -1.08 7.40
N ARG A 75 2.43 -2.25 6.77
CA ARG A 75 3.69 -2.91 6.47
C ARG A 75 3.63 -3.57 5.09
N LEU A 76 4.77 -3.67 4.42
CA LEU A 76 4.90 -4.55 3.25
C LEU A 76 5.16 -5.99 3.71
N PHE A 77 4.28 -6.90 3.30
CA PHE A 77 4.39 -8.33 3.52
C PHE A 77 4.87 -8.99 2.23
N ARG A 78 5.86 -9.88 2.33
CA ARG A 78 6.42 -10.59 1.18
C ARG A 78 6.09 -12.07 1.29
N ASP A 79 5.58 -12.62 0.21
CA ASP A 79 5.22 -14.03 0.13
C ASP A 79 5.51 -14.54 -1.29
N GLU A 80 6.33 -15.58 -1.40
CA GLU A 80 6.73 -16.18 -2.69
C GLU A 80 7.19 -15.17 -3.77
N GLY A 81 7.93 -14.13 -3.36
CA GLY A 81 8.42 -13.07 -4.25
C GLY A 81 7.40 -11.97 -4.59
N ARG A 82 6.15 -12.12 -4.14
CA ARG A 82 5.07 -11.14 -4.27
C ARG A 82 5.09 -10.19 -3.09
N ILE A 83 4.62 -8.96 -3.31
CA ILE A 83 4.60 -7.90 -2.27
C ILE A 83 3.16 -7.50 -2.02
N TYR A 84 2.72 -7.54 -0.77
CA TYR A 84 1.38 -7.18 -0.35
C TYR A 84 1.41 -6.07 0.69
N LEU A 85 0.33 -5.30 0.79
CA LEU A 85 0.13 -4.33 1.85
C LEU A 85 -0.62 -4.97 3.02
N GLN A 86 -0.02 -5.00 4.20
CA GLN A 86 -0.60 -5.50 5.45
C GLN A 86 -1.11 -4.34 6.31
N TRP A 87 -2.27 -4.50 6.93
CA TRP A 87 -2.87 -3.56 7.87
C TRP A 87 -2.43 -3.86 9.30
N LEU A 88 -1.99 -2.85 10.05
CA LEU A 88 -1.54 -2.98 11.44
C LEU A 88 -2.32 -2.11 12.43
N GLY A 89 -3.31 -1.36 11.96
CA GLY A 89 -4.07 -0.45 12.81
C GLY A 89 -5.16 -1.12 13.66
N GLU A 90 -5.48 -0.46 14.77
CA GLU A 90 -6.51 -0.90 15.71
C GLU A 90 -7.95 -0.78 15.16
N PRO A 91 -8.92 -1.50 15.75
CA PRO A 91 -10.32 -1.47 15.32
C PRO A 91 -10.93 -0.07 15.20
N GLU A 92 -10.63 0.84 16.13
CA GLU A 92 -11.15 2.21 16.13
C GLU A 92 -10.58 3.02 14.96
N LEU A 93 -9.30 2.82 14.66
CA LEU A 93 -8.63 3.48 13.53
C LEU A 93 -9.17 2.93 12.21
N ARG A 94 -9.35 1.60 12.12
CA ARG A 94 -9.97 0.92 10.98
C ARG A 94 -11.36 1.48 10.69
N GLN A 95 -12.19 1.66 11.72
CA GLN A 95 -13.52 2.24 11.57
C GLN A 95 -13.46 3.70 11.12
N ARG A 96 -12.55 4.51 11.67
CA ARG A 96 -12.37 5.92 11.29
C ARG A 96 -11.96 6.09 9.82
N MET A 97 -11.27 5.11 9.25
CA MET A 97 -10.83 5.12 7.86
C MET A 97 -11.94 4.75 6.86
N GLN A 98 -13.10 4.27 7.31
CA GLN A 98 -14.23 3.99 6.43
C GLN A 98 -14.61 5.21 5.58
N GLY A 99 -14.77 4.99 4.27
CA GLY A 99 -15.11 6.05 3.32
C GLY A 99 -13.96 7.01 2.99
N ARG A 100 -12.73 6.78 3.48
CA ARG A 100 -11.58 7.65 3.23
C ARG A 100 -10.75 7.15 2.06
N LEU A 101 -10.10 8.10 1.37
CA LEU A 101 -8.98 7.82 0.47
C LEU A 101 -7.71 7.79 1.31
N VAL A 102 -6.97 6.70 1.21
CA VAL A 102 -5.71 6.49 1.94
C VAL A 102 -4.55 6.50 0.95
N LEU A 103 -3.43 7.09 1.36
CA LEU A 103 -2.17 7.15 0.63
C LEU A 103 -1.06 6.66 1.56
N VAL A 104 -0.32 5.64 1.13
CA VAL A 104 0.82 5.07 1.86
C VAL A 104 2.10 5.37 1.08
N HIS A 105 3.01 6.09 1.70
CA HIS A 105 4.29 6.46 1.13
C HIS A 105 5.30 5.34 1.36
N LEU A 106 6.06 5.01 0.32
CA LEU A 106 7.12 4.02 0.38
C LEU A 106 8.47 4.69 0.13
N MET A 107 9.52 4.11 0.69
CA MET A 107 10.90 4.33 0.28
C MET A 107 11.42 3.03 -0.29
N CYS A 108 11.80 3.05 -1.55
CA CYS A 108 12.22 1.89 -2.32
C CYS A 108 13.63 2.07 -2.84
N ARG A 109 14.32 0.93 -3.02
CA ARG A 109 15.62 0.84 -3.64
C ARG A 109 15.61 -0.29 -4.65
N ASP A 110 16.07 -0.01 -5.86
CA ASP A 110 16.28 -1.05 -6.87
C ASP A 110 17.62 -1.77 -6.65
N MET A 111 17.55 -3.07 -6.41
CA MET A 111 18.73 -3.92 -6.21
C MET A 111 19.24 -4.56 -7.51
N THR A 112 18.51 -4.43 -8.62
CA THR A 112 18.87 -5.03 -9.93
C THR A 112 20.28 -4.65 -10.39
N PRO A 113 20.71 -3.36 -10.34
CA PRO A 113 22.05 -2.99 -10.80
C PRO A 113 23.18 -3.63 -9.98
N ARG A 114 22.96 -3.87 -8.68
CA ARG A 114 23.98 -4.49 -7.82
C ARG A 114 24.25 -5.94 -8.20
N LEU A 115 23.20 -6.69 -8.48
CA LEU A 115 23.33 -8.10 -8.83
C LEU A 115 23.97 -8.29 -10.21
N LEU A 116 23.60 -7.44 -11.18
CA LEU A 116 24.26 -7.44 -12.49
C LEU A 116 25.75 -7.10 -12.37
N LEU A 117 26.11 -6.15 -11.50
CA LEU A 117 27.51 -5.82 -11.23
C LEU A 117 28.25 -6.92 -10.46
N GLU A 118 27.60 -7.64 -9.54
CA GLU A 118 28.19 -8.78 -8.82
C GLU A 118 28.42 -9.99 -9.73
N GLU A 119 27.46 -10.32 -10.61
CA GLU A 119 27.64 -11.32 -11.69
C GLU A 119 28.80 -10.94 -12.63
N SER A 120 28.96 -9.65 -12.92
CA SER A 120 30.05 -9.13 -13.76
C SER A 120 31.41 -9.10 -13.04
N ARG A 121 31.41 -8.84 -11.73
CA ARG A 121 32.63 -8.75 -10.88
C ARG A 121 33.21 -10.11 -10.52
N ALA A 122 32.42 -11.18 -10.59
CA ALA A 122 32.95 -12.55 -10.56
C ALA A 122 33.91 -12.84 -11.74
N ALA A 123 33.99 -11.96 -12.74
CA ALA A 123 34.85 -12.10 -13.91
C ALA A 123 36.10 -11.18 -13.93
N LEU A 124 36.23 -10.12 -13.10
CA LEU A 124 37.38 -9.20 -13.18
C LEU A 124 37.81 -8.61 -11.82
N HIS A 125 39.13 -8.61 -11.60
CA HIS A 125 39.81 -8.09 -10.42
C HIS A 125 39.58 -6.59 -10.17
N GLN A 126 39.54 -6.31 -8.88
CA GLN A 126 39.37 -5.09 -8.11
C GLN A 126 40.31 -3.94 -8.51
N ASP A 127 39.76 -2.81 -8.97
CA ASP A 127 40.17 -1.51 -8.46
C ASP A 127 39.12 -0.41 -8.71
N ASP A 128 38.99 0.46 -7.72
CA ASP A 128 38.36 1.79 -7.72
C ASP A 128 37.04 2.00 -8.49
N MET A 129 35.89 1.96 -7.81
CA MET A 129 34.65 2.54 -8.36
C MET A 129 33.70 3.03 -7.26
N GLN A 130 33.64 4.36 -7.11
CA GLN A 130 32.57 5.11 -6.45
C GLN A 130 31.21 4.45 -6.76
N MET A 131 30.53 3.94 -5.73
CA MET A 131 29.23 3.30 -5.88
C MET A 131 28.24 4.29 -6.52
N PRO A 132 27.66 3.99 -7.70
CA PRO A 132 26.69 4.90 -8.31
C PRO A 132 25.52 5.06 -7.36
N ASN A 133 25.04 6.30 -7.27
CA ASN A 133 23.94 6.72 -6.42
C ASN A 133 22.81 5.68 -6.53
N GLN A 134 22.55 5.00 -5.43
CA GLN A 134 21.69 3.84 -5.38
C GLN A 134 20.30 4.30 -5.82
N ASN A 135 19.69 3.66 -6.83
CA ASN A 135 18.38 4.06 -7.39
C ASN A 135 17.27 4.00 -6.32
N ILE A 136 17.21 5.02 -5.48
CA ILE A 136 16.20 5.23 -4.46
C ILE A 136 15.05 5.99 -5.12
N PHE A 137 13.84 5.48 -4.94
CA PHE A 137 12.62 6.10 -5.44
C PHE A 137 11.53 5.99 -4.38
N THR A 138 10.58 6.92 -4.42
CA THR A 138 9.55 7.07 -3.38
C THR A 138 8.15 6.96 -3.97
N PRO A 139 7.70 5.74 -4.30
CA PRO A 139 6.36 5.53 -4.82
C PRO A 139 5.33 5.57 -3.68
N CYS A 140 4.05 5.63 -4.05
CA CYS A 140 2.94 5.53 -3.11
C CYS A 140 1.94 4.46 -3.50
N ILE A 141 1.28 3.86 -2.52
CA ILE A 141 0.11 3.02 -2.71
C ILE A 141 -1.12 3.84 -2.33
N ALA A 142 -2.16 3.83 -3.15
CA ALA A 142 -3.42 4.52 -2.85
C ALA A 142 -4.60 3.56 -2.94
N PHE A 143 -5.60 3.74 -2.07
CA PHE A 143 -6.84 2.96 -2.12
C PHE A 143 -7.99 3.69 -1.40
N ARG A 144 -9.22 3.36 -1.79
CA ARG A 144 -10.45 3.86 -1.15
C ARG A 144 -10.96 2.81 -0.18
N VAL A 145 -11.15 3.19 1.07
CA VAL A 145 -11.72 2.28 2.06
C VAL A 145 -13.24 2.29 1.92
N VAL A 146 -13.83 1.13 1.68
CA VAL A 146 -15.29 0.98 1.65
C VAL A 146 -15.83 1.26 3.05
N GLY A 147 -16.78 2.19 3.13
CA GLY A 147 -17.51 2.48 4.37
C GLY A 147 -18.82 1.74 4.46
N THR A 148 -19.31 1.54 5.68
CA THR A 148 -20.71 1.20 5.89
C THR A 148 -21.54 2.48 5.86
N PRO A 149 -22.79 2.46 5.37
CA PRO A 149 -23.69 3.59 5.48
C PRO A 149 -23.83 4.00 6.95
N ILE A 150 -23.51 5.25 7.27
CA ILE A 150 -23.63 5.77 8.63
C ILE A 150 -25.12 5.79 8.97
N LYS A 151 -25.52 5.23 10.13
CA LYS A 151 -26.91 5.07 10.59
C LYS A 151 -27.60 6.39 10.98
N TYR A 152 -27.51 7.43 10.15
CA TYR A 152 -28.38 8.58 10.25
C TYR A 152 -29.02 8.84 8.89
N VAL A 153 -30.34 8.67 8.86
CA VAL A 153 -31.28 8.81 7.73
C VAL A 153 -31.57 7.51 6.96
N THR A 154 -32.65 6.86 7.42
CA THR A 154 -33.58 5.94 6.72
C THR A 154 -33.12 4.53 6.34
N SER A 155 -33.38 3.59 7.25
CA SER A 155 -34.24 2.38 7.15
C SER A 155 -34.51 1.64 5.82
N LYS A 156 -33.78 1.85 4.72
CA LYS A 156 -34.08 1.15 3.44
C LYS A 156 -32.91 0.41 2.77
N CYS A 157 -31.68 0.50 3.27
CA CYS A 157 -30.57 -0.29 2.69
C CYS A 157 -30.42 -1.70 3.33
N PHE A 158 -30.78 -1.87 4.61
CA PHE A 158 -30.62 -3.16 5.29
C PHE A 158 -31.53 -4.26 4.72
N VAL A 159 -32.70 -3.89 4.17
CA VAL A 159 -33.63 -4.84 3.55
C VAL A 159 -33.07 -5.41 2.23
N ALA A 160 -32.22 -4.68 1.52
CA ALA A 160 -31.61 -5.16 0.27
C ALA A 160 -30.52 -6.23 0.52
N LEU A 161 -29.77 -6.13 1.62
CA LEU A 161 -28.74 -7.12 1.97
C LEU A 161 -29.35 -8.45 2.46
N LEU A 162 -30.48 -8.40 3.15
CA LEU A 162 -31.23 -9.60 3.54
C LEU A 162 -31.91 -10.27 2.33
N LEU A 163 -32.44 -9.50 1.38
CA LEU A 163 -33.03 -10.08 0.16
C LEU A 163 -32.01 -10.77 -0.74
N CYS A 164 -30.75 -10.33 -0.75
CA CYS A 164 -29.70 -11.02 -1.52
C CYS A 164 -29.25 -12.36 -0.92
N LEU A 165 -29.47 -12.61 0.38
CA LEU A 165 -29.08 -13.87 1.03
C LEU A 165 -30.20 -14.92 1.03
N TYR A 166 -31.45 -14.55 0.75
CA TYR A 166 -32.61 -15.44 0.76
C TYR A 166 -33.15 -15.80 -0.64
N LEU A 167 -32.46 -15.42 -1.72
CA LEU A 167 -32.82 -15.74 -3.11
C LEU A 167 -31.76 -16.62 -3.82
N VAL A 168 -31.09 -17.48 -3.06
CA VAL A 168 -30.40 -18.66 -3.59
C VAL A 168 -31.08 -19.91 -3.07
#